data_AF-A0A7S4KBU0-F1
#
_entry.id   AF-A0A7S4KBU0-F1
#
_cell.length_a   1.000
_cell.length_b   1.000
_cell.length_c   1.000
_cell.angle_alpha   90.00
_cell.angle_beta   90.00
_cell.angle_gamma   90.00
#
_symmetry.space_group_name_H-M   'P 1'
#
loop_
_entity.id
_entity.type
_entity.pdbx_description
1 polymer ?
#
loop_
_entity_poly.entity_id
_entity_poly.type
_entity_poly.pdbx_seq_one_letter_code
_entity_poly.pdbx_strand_id
1 'polypeptide(L)'
;MIWAGRFVGATVPSEATFVRIAVCAVRSRPHCPASHVRPRHFSSDAGGSRGFRERLRDLRSNGTPEIVFGITLLGLLAADRFVQSQQKNGRDHVVQMLEREIRAGEKAESFLPEMANKPRLFRCAVRKVFESFDGTKCLKGVREGDVVDVLEEGVGPGNAYNLCRTCEDGSDKDISVGWFPMTCLEKLP
;
A
#
# COMPACT_ATOMS: atom_id res chain seq x y z
N MET A 1 41.43 8.24 6.84
CA MET A 1 40.90 8.20 5.45
C MET A 1 39.44 8.59 5.51
N ILE A 2 39.10 9.71 4.86
CA ILE A 2 37.85 10.46 5.01
C ILE A 2 36.92 10.02 3.88
N TRP A 3 35.75 9.46 4.20
CA TRP A 3 34.75 9.11 3.20
C TRP A 3 33.77 10.28 3.04
N ALA A 4 33.87 10.94 1.90
CA ALA A 4 33.02 12.07 1.51
C ALA A 4 31.65 11.57 1.06
N GLY A 5 30.61 12.16 1.65
CA GLY A 5 29.22 11.94 1.26
C GLY A 5 28.89 12.51 -0.12
N ARG A 6 28.08 11.77 -0.87
CA ARG A 6 27.42 12.25 -2.09
C ARG A 6 25.91 12.20 -1.86
N PHE A 7 25.35 13.36 -1.52
CA PHE A 7 23.93 13.65 -1.61
C PHE A 7 23.57 13.83 -3.08
N VAL A 8 22.81 12.90 -3.65
CA VAL A 8 22.20 13.07 -4.97
C VAL A 8 20.83 13.70 -4.77
N GLY A 9 20.75 15.01 -4.96
CA GLY A 9 19.50 15.71 -5.13
C GLY A 9 18.98 15.52 -6.56
N ALA A 10 17.74 15.07 -6.70
CA ALA A 10 17.03 15.02 -7.97
C ALA A 10 15.65 15.67 -7.81
N THR A 11 15.63 16.96 -8.14
CA THR A 11 14.63 17.67 -8.95
C THR A 11 13.16 17.27 -8.83
N VAL A 12 12.39 18.15 -8.20
CA VAL A 12 10.93 18.25 -8.28
C VAL A 12 10.54 18.84 -9.64
N PRO A 13 9.72 18.18 -10.48
CA PRO A 13 9.18 18.81 -11.68
C PRO A 13 8.01 19.73 -11.33
N SER A 14 8.10 20.96 -11.84
CA SER A 14 7.13 22.04 -11.71
C SER A 14 5.83 21.77 -12.46
N GLU A 15 4.75 22.32 -11.92
CA GLU A 15 3.43 22.47 -12.51
C GLU A 15 3.47 23.04 -13.94
N ALA A 16 2.65 22.47 -14.83
CA ALA A 16 1.76 23.20 -15.76
C ALA A 16 1.30 22.28 -16.91
N THR A 17 0.33 21.40 -16.65
CA THR A 17 -0.42 20.76 -17.73
C THR A 17 -1.89 21.13 -17.60
N PHE A 18 -2.26 22.13 -18.39
CA PHE A 18 -3.62 22.60 -18.62
C PHE A 18 -4.44 21.46 -19.25
N VAL A 19 -5.22 20.73 -18.46
CA VAL A 19 -6.16 19.71 -18.97
C VAL A 19 -7.46 20.39 -19.36
N ARG A 20 -7.67 20.57 -20.67
CA ARG A 20 -8.98 20.83 -21.26
C ARG A 20 -9.84 19.58 -21.14
N ILE A 21 -10.72 19.55 -20.14
CA ILE A 21 -11.74 18.51 -20.02
C ILE A 21 -12.94 18.90 -20.89
N ALA A 22 -13.05 18.27 -22.05
CA ALA A 22 -14.28 18.23 -22.83
C ALA A 22 -15.25 17.25 -22.14
N VAL A 23 -16.35 17.77 -21.61
CA VAL A 23 -17.44 16.97 -21.05
C VAL A 23 -18.24 16.37 -22.22
N CYS A 24 -17.91 15.13 -22.61
CA CYS A 24 -18.81 14.33 -23.43
C CYS A 24 -19.92 13.78 -22.54
N ALA A 25 -21.12 14.34 -22.70
CA ALA A 25 -22.32 13.91 -22.00
C ALA A 25 -22.71 12.47 -22.40
N VAL A 26 -22.83 11.63 -21.37
CA VAL A 26 -23.41 10.28 -21.41
C VAL A 26 -24.87 10.37 -21.83
N ARG A 27 -25.20 9.71 -22.96
CA ARG A 27 -26.53 9.66 -23.55
C ARG A 27 -27.20 8.35 -23.16
N SER A 28 -27.81 8.32 -21.98
CA SER A 28 -28.64 7.19 -21.54
C SER A 28 -30.04 7.31 -22.14
N ARG A 29 -30.42 6.37 -23.01
CA ARG A 29 -31.78 6.18 -23.51
C ARG A 29 -32.64 5.53 -22.42
N PRO A 30 -33.88 6.00 -22.21
CA PRO A 30 -34.97 5.11 -21.83
C PRO A 30 -35.95 4.99 -22.99
N HIS A 31 -36.27 3.74 -23.34
CA HIS A 31 -37.42 3.40 -24.17
C HIS A 31 -38.70 3.57 -23.34
N CYS A 32 -39.63 4.41 -23.82
CA CYS A 32 -41.05 4.33 -23.51
C CYS A 32 -41.84 4.58 -24.81
N PRO A 33 -43.00 3.92 -25.02
CA PRO A 33 -43.66 3.86 -26.31
C PRO A 33 -44.64 5.02 -26.54
N ALA A 34 -44.64 5.44 -27.80
CA ALA A 34 -45.64 6.16 -28.58
C ALA A 34 -46.88 6.75 -27.86
N SER A 35 -46.96 8.08 -27.84
CA SER A 35 -48.22 8.79 -28.01
C SER A 35 -48.03 9.94 -29.01
N HIS A 36 -48.98 9.99 -29.95
CA HIS A 36 -49.00 10.85 -31.12
C HIS A 36 -49.12 12.33 -30.69
N VAL A 37 -48.07 13.12 -30.90
CA VAL A 37 -48.12 14.58 -30.74
C VAL A 37 -47.50 15.25 -31.96
N ARG A 38 -48.24 16.24 -32.48
CA ARG A 38 -48.03 16.95 -33.75
C ARG A 38 -46.63 17.54 -33.91
N PRO A 39 -46.11 17.63 -35.16
CA PRO A 39 -44.81 18.24 -35.41
C PRO A 39 -44.89 19.75 -35.19
N ARG A 40 -44.20 20.25 -34.16
CA ARG A 40 -43.78 21.65 -34.10
C ARG A 40 -42.37 21.73 -34.68
N HIS A 41 -42.25 22.52 -35.74
CA HIS A 41 -40.99 22.95 -36.31
C HIS A 41 -40.06 23.48 -35.21
N PHE A 42 -39.02 22.72 -34.88
CA PHE A 42 -37.86 23.22 -34.16
C PHE A 42 -36.86 23.67 -35.21
N SER A 43 -36.84 24.97 -35.47
CA SER A 43 -35.72 25.63 -36.13
C SER A 43 -34.46 25.36 -35.32
N SER A 44 -33.50 24.68 -35.95
CA SER A 44 -32.16 24.51 -35.41
C SER A 44 -31.42 25.83 -35.55
N ASP A 45 -31.55 26.71 -34.56
CA ASP A 45 -30.65 27.84 -34.43
C ASP A 45 -29.35 27.35 -33.79
N ALA A 46 -28.33 27.27 -34.63
CA ALA A 46 -26.93 27.33 -34.25
C ALA A 46 -26.63 28.72 -33.66
N GLY A 47 -27.18 28.99 -32.47
CA GLY A 47 -27.01 30.22 -31.71
C GLY A 47 -25.91 30.03 -30.70
N GLY A 48 -24.71 30.51 -31.03
CA GLY A 48 -23.55 30.50 -30.14
C GLY A 48 -23.81 31.20 -28.82
N SER A 49 -22.85 31.00 -27.91
CA SER A 49 -22.64 31.53 -26.56
C SER A 49 -22.93 33.03 -26.33
N ARG A 50 -24.10 33.52 -26.72
CA ARG A 50 -24.69 34.76 -26.22
C ARG A 50 -25.49 34.40 -24.99
N GLY A 51 -24.85 34.67 -23.86
CA GLY A 51 -25.58 35.16 -22.71
C GLY A 51 -26.16 34.10 -21.78
N PHE A 52 -25.41 33.08 -21.39
CA PHE A 52 -25.67 32.48 -20.06
C PHE A 52 -25.72 33.60 -18.99
N ARG A 53 -24.88 34.63 -19.16
CA ARG A 53 -24.90 35.89 -18.40
C ARG A 53 -26.15 36.77 -18.60
N GLU A 54 -26.75 36.80 -19.79
CA GLU A 54 -27.98 37.60 -20.06
C GLU A 54 -29.21 36.90 -19.45
N ARG A 55 -29.31 35.57 -19.60
CA ARG A 55 -30.33 34.76 -18.92
C ARG A 55 -30.21 34.81 -17.39
N LEU A 56 -28.98 34.89 -16.84
CA LEU A 56 -28.75 35.10 -15.41
C LEU A 56 -29.18 36.50 -14.93
N ARG A 57 -29.19 37.51 -15.80
CA ARG A 57 -29.57 38.89 -15.45
C ARG A 57 -31.08 39.05 -15.32
N ASP A 58 -31.85 38.37 -16.17
CA ASP A 58 -33.32 38.35 -16.10
C ASP A 58 -33.86 37.49 -14.95
N LEU A 59 -33.09 36.49 -14.50
CA LEU A 59 -33.46 35.72 -13.32
C LEU A 59 -33.34 36.55 -12.03
N ARG A 60 -32.38 37.49 -11.96
CA ARG A 60 -31.97 38.21 -10.73
C ARG A 60 -33.06 39.04 -10.04
N SER A 61 -34.20 39.30 -10.68
CA SER A 61 -35.25 40.14 -10.10
C SER A 61 -36.20 39.41 -9.15
N ASN A 62 -36.19 38.07 -9.05
CA ASN A 62 -37.12 37.33 -8.18
C ASN A 62 -36.44 36.11 -7.51
N GLY A 63 -36.04 36.21 -6.24
CA GLY A 63 -35.70 35.06 -5.36
C GLY A 63 -34.49 34.21 -5.74
N THR A 64 -33.63 34.68 -6.65
CA THR A 64 -32.45 33.94 -7.12
C THR A 64 -31.16 34.08 -6.29
N PRO A 65 -30.92 35.12 -5.44
CA PRO A 65 -29.65 35.19 -4.73
C PRO A 65 -29.46 34.01 -3.77
N GLU A 66 -30.53 33.48 -3.18
CA GLU A 66 -30.52 32.29 -2.34
C GLU A 66 -30.15 31.04 -3.13
N ILE A 67 -30.67 30.91 -4.36
CA ILE A 67 -30.38 29.77 -5.25
C ILE A 67 -28.92 29.81 -5.70
N VAL A 68 -28.40 30.99 -6.07
CA VAL A 68 -26.99 31.14 -6.47
C VAL A 68 -26.06 30.81 -5.30
N PHE A 69 -26.40 31.25 -4.09
CA PHE A 69 -25.64 30.93 -2.90
C PHE A 69 -25.63 29.43 -2.61
N GLY A 70 -26.80 28.77 -2.69
CA GLY A 70 -26.94 27.33 -2.51
C GLY A 70 -26.12 26.52 -3.52
N ILE A 71 -26.17 26.87 -4.81
CA ILE A 71 -25.40 26.19 -5.87
C ILE A 71 -23.89 26.38 -5.64
N THR A 72 -23.47 27.58 -5.25
CA THR A 72 -22.06 27.88 -4.98
C THR A 72 -21.53 27.05 -3.81
N LEU A 73 -22.29 26.98 -2.72
CA LEU A 73 -21.93 26.18 -1.55
C LEU A 73 -21.86 24.68 -1.87
N LEU A 74 -22.84 24.16 -2.62
CA LEU A 74 -22.83 22.76 -3.08
C LEU A 74 -21.63 22.48 -4.01
N GLY A 75 -21.27 23.42 -4.88
CA GLY A 75 -20.10 23.31 -5.75
C GLY A 75 -18.80 23.22 -4.95
N LEU A 76 -18.64 24.04 -3.91
CA LEU A 76 -17.48 23.99 -3.01
C LEU A 76 -17.39 22.65 -2.27
N LEU A 77 -18.50 22.17 -1.70
CA LEU A 77 -18.53 20.87 -1.02
C LEU A 77 -18.23 19.70 -1.97
N ALA A 78 -18.73 19.76 -3.21
CA ALA A 78 -18.44 18.75 -4.23
C ALA A 78 -16.96 18.76 -4.63
N ALA A 79 -16.35 19.93 -4.78
CA ALA A 79 -14.92 20.07 -5.08
C ALA A 79 -14.05 19.50 -3.95
N ASP A 80 -14.37 19.82 -2.68
CA ASP A 80 -13.65 19.29 -1.52
C ASP A 80 -13.77 17.76 -1.43
N ARG A 81 -14.99 17.21 -1.61
CA ARG A 81 -15.22 15.76 -1.67
C ARG A 81 -14.46 15.10 -2.83
N PHE A 82 -14.35 15.76 -3.97
CA PHE A 82 -13.64 15.23 -5.13
C PHE A 82 -12.13 15.12 -4.87
N VAL A 83 -11.52 16.14 -4.25
CA VAL A 83 -10.10 16.11 -3.86
C VAL A 83 -9.83 15.04 -2.80
N GLN A 84 -10.71 14.90 -1.81
CA GLN A 84 -10.59 13.84 -0.80
C GLN A 84 -10.72 12.44 -1.40
N SER A 85 -11.59 12.26 -2.41
CA SER A 85 -11.75 10.99 -3.12
C SER A 85 -10.46 10.56 -3.85
N GLN A 86 -9.76 11.51 -4.48
CA GLN A 86 -8.48 11.27 -5.14
C GLN A 86 -7.42 10.77 -4.14
N GLN A 87 -7.34 11.38 -2.95
CA GLN A 87 -6.39 10.96 -1.93
C GLN A 87 -6.71 9.60 -1.32
N LYS A 88 -8.00 9.25 -1.23
CA LYS A 88 -8.44 7.99 -0.64
C LYS A 88 -7.96 6.79 -1.46
N ASN A 89 -8.02 6.87 -2.78
CA ASN A 89 -7.52 5.81 -3.67
C ASN A 89 -6.02 5.52 -3.46
N GLY A 90 -5.21 6.55 -3.18
CA GLY A 90 -3.79 6.38 -2.88
C GLY A 90 -3.53 5.68 -1.54
N ARG A 91 -4.28 6.06 -0.50
CA ARG A 91 -4.19 5.40 0.82
C ARG A 91 -4.65 3.95 0.77
N ASP A 92 -5.75 3.67 0.08
CA ASP A 92 -6.30 2.32 0.00
C ASP A 92 -5.32 1.35 -0.68
N HIS A 93 -4.56 1.81 -1.69
CA HIS A 93 -3.52 1.01 -2.32
C HIS A 93 -2.36 0.70 -1.37
N VAL A 94 -1.91 1.68 -0.58
CA VAL A 94 -0.83 1.48 0.41
C VAL A 94 -1.29 0.55 1.53
N VAL A 95 -2.51 0.71 2.03
CA VAL A 95 -3.09 -0.17 3.06
C VAL A 95 -3.20 -1.61 2.54
N GLN A 96 -3.71 -1.81 1.32
CA GLN A 96 -3.79 -3.15 0.72
C GLN A 96 -2.41 -3.79 0.52
N MET A 97 -1.38 -3.00 0.21
CA MET A 97 -0.01 -3.50 0.09
C MET A 97 0.52 -3.97 1.46
N LEU A 98 0.34 -3.16 2.50
CA LEU A 98 0.72 -3.52 3.87
C LEU A 98 -0.04 -4.75 4.38
N GLU A 99 -1.36 -4.85 4.14
CA GLU A 99 -2.15 -6.00 4.54
C GLU A 99 -1.68 -7.30 3.87
N ARG A 100 -1.23 -7.23 2.61
CA ARG A 100 -0.65 -8.39 1.92
C ARG A 100 0.69 -8.79 2.51
N GLU A 101 1.54 -7.83 2.87
CA GLU A 101 2.83 -8.11 3.53
C GLU A 101 2.64 -8.72 4.92
N ILE A 102 1.74 -8.17 5.74
CA ILE A 102 1.41 -8.72 7.06
C ILE A 102 0.89 -10.14 6.92
N ARG A 103 -0.08 -10.37 6.02
CA ARG A 103 -0.64 -11.71 5.79
C ARG A 103 0.42 -12.70 5.26
N ALA A 104 1.37 -12.23 4.45
CA ALA A 104 2.48 -13.06 4.00
C ALA A 104 3.45 -13.38 5.14
N GLY A 105 3.68 -12.43 6.05
CA GLY A 105 4.43 -12.61 7.29
C GLY A 105 3.78 -13.60 8.26
N GLU A 106 2.47 -13.47 8.51
CA GLU A 106 1.71 -14.39 9.37
C GLU A 106 1.71 -15.82 8.83
N LYS A 107 1.54 -15.98 7.51
CA LYS A 107 1.70 -17.30 6.89
C LYS A 107 3.09 -17.86 7.09
N ALA A 108 4.14 -17.03 7.02
CA ALA A 108 5.50 -17.46 7.30
C ALA A 108 5.68 -17.94 8.75
N GLU A 109 5.00 -17.32 9.73
CA GLU A 109 5.01 -17.78 11.12
C GLU A 109 4.30 -19.12 11.31
N SER A 110 3.24 -19.40 10.55
CA SER A 110 2.55 -20.70 10.63
C SER A 110 3.39 -21.91 10.18
N PHE A 111 4.51 -21.71 9.47
CA PHE A 111 5.45 -22.78 9.13
C PHE A 111 6.46 -23.11 10.23
N LEU A 112 6.60 -22.24 11.25
CA LEU A 112 7.53 -22.46 12.36
C LEU A 112 7.22 -23.75 13.18
N PRO A 113 5.96 -24.08 13.54
CA PRO A 113 5.69 -25.31 14.28
C PRO A 113 5.93 -26.58 13.48
N GLU A 114 5.78 -26.54 12.15
CA GLU A 114 6.08 -27.69 11.30
C GLU A 114 7.58 -27.98 11.26
N MET A 115 8.41 -26.93 11.21
CA MET A 115 9.87 -27.07 11.24
C MET A 115 10.40 -27.50 12.61
N ALA A 116 9.69 -27.19 13.70
CA ALA A 116 10.09 -27.62 15.05
C ALA A 116 10.19 -29.15 15.19
N ASN A 117 9.34 -29.89 14.46
CA ASN A 117 9.30 -31.37 14.47
C ASN A 117 10.39 -32.04 13.62
N LYS A 118 11.19 -31.29 12.87
CA LYS A 118 12.25 -31.86 12.04
C LYS A 118 13.36 -32.48 12.94
N PRO A 119 13.88 -33.68 12.60
CA PRO A 119 15.01 -34.24 13.35
C PRO A 119 16.24 -33.34 13.23
N ARG A 120 16.98 -33.20 14.33
CA ARG A 120 18.25 -32.46 14.33
C ARG A 120 19.34 -33.23 13.58
N LEU A 121 20.19 -32.50 12.88
CA LEU A 121 21.38 -33.04 12.22
C LEU A 121 22.55 -33.13 13.20
N PHE A 122 22.88 -32.02 13.86
CA PHE A 122 23.97 -31.93 14.85
C PHE A 122 23.79 -30.69 15.73
N ARG A 123 24.63 -30.56 16.77
CA ARG A 123 24.63 -29.43 17.69
C ARG A 123 25.74 -28.44 17.37
N CYS A 124 25.47 -27.16 17.58
CA CYS A 124 26.44 -26.10 17.43
C CYS A 124 26.45 -25.19 18.66
N ALA A 125 27.61 -24.72 19.04
CA ALA A 125 27.76 -23.61 19.98
C ALA A 125 27.80 -22.29 19.20
N VAL A 126 27.13 -21.27 19.75
CA VAL A 126 27.08 -19.94 19.16
C VAL A 126 28.36 -19.20 19.53
N ARG A 127 29.22 -18.92 18.54
CA ARG A 127 30.52 -18.29 18.76
C ARG A 127 30.43 -16.77 18.87
N LYS A 128 29.54 -16.16 18.09
CA LYS A 128 29.39 -14.70 18.01
C LYS A 128 27.95 -14.31 17.72
N VAL A 129 27.44 -13.29 18.40
CA VAL A 129 26.12 -12.71 18.12
C VAL A 129 26.28 -11.26 17.68
N PHE A 130 25.70 -10.90 16.54
CA PHE A 130 25.69 -9.50 16.11
C PHE A 130 24.47 -8.79 16.70
N GLU A 131 24.67 -7.61 17.31
CA GLU A 131 23.58 -6.80 17.88
C GLU A 131 22.54 -6.37 16.83
N SER A 132 22.94 -6.29 15.56
CA SER A 132 22.09 -5.85 14.45
C SER A 132 21.41 -7.01 13.70
N PHE A 133 21.37 -8.21 14.28
CA PHE A 133 20.81 -9.39 13.62
C PHE A 133 19.28 -9.42 13.74
N ASP A 134 18.60 -8.47 13.09
CA ASP A 134 17.14 -8.33 13.11
C ASP A 134 16.53 -8.70 11.76
N GLY A 135 16.63 -9.98 11.40
CA GLY A 135 15.87 -10.54 10.29
C GLY A 135 14.57 -11.17 10.78
N THR A 136 13.49 -11.03 10.00
CA THR A 136 12.18 -11.63 10.28
C THR A 136 12.26 -13.16 10.41
N LYS A 137 13.30 -13.79 9.85
CA LYS A 137 13.54 -15.24 9.91
C LYS A 137 14.73 -15.62 10.77
N CYS A 138 15.37 -14.68 11.47
CA CYS A 138 16.55 -14.95 12.27
C CYS A 138 16.17 -15.56 13.62
N LEU A 139 17.02 -16.46 14.13
CA LEU A 139 16.85 -17.02 15.46
C LEU A 139 17.05 -15.90 16.52
N LYS A 140 16.03 -15.66 17.36
CA LYS A 140 16.02 -14.57 18.35
C LYS A 140 16.36 -15.08 19.75
N GLY A 141 16.89 -14.20 20.59
CA GLY A 141 17.11 -14.48 22.02
C GLY A 141 18.31 -15.37 22.35
N VAL A 142 19.17 -15.63 21.36
CA VAL A 142 20.38 -16.46 21.51
C VAL A 142 21.57 -15.61 21.96
N ARG A 143 22.39 -16.17 22.85
CA ARG A 143 23.60 -15.54 23.38
C ARG A 143 24.86 -16.29 22.92
N GLU A 144 26.00 -15.62 23.01
CA GLU A 144 27.30 -16.26 22.79
C GLU A 144 27.52 -17.37 23.84
N GLY A 145 27.91 -18.55 23.39
CA GLY A 145 28.05 -19.76 24.19
C GLY A 145 26.80 -20.65 24.25
N ASP A 146 25.64 -20.19 23.77
CA ASP A 146 24.43 -21.02 23.75
C ASP A 146 24.58 -22.18 22.75
N VAL A 147 24.00 -23.33 23.10
CA VAL A 147 23.96 -24.50 22.23
C VAL A 147 22.64 -24.55 21.48
N VAL A 148 22.72 -24.63 20.16
CA VAL A 148 21.57 -24.73 19.25
C VAL A 148 21.61 -26.04 18.48
N ASP A 149 20.44 -26.60 18.22
CA ASP A 149 20.27 -27.77 17.36
C ASP A 149 20.15 -27.28 15.91
N VAL A 150 20.98 -27.79 15.00
CA VAL A 150 20.90 -27.50 13.55
C VAL A 150 19.93 -28.48 12.91
N LEU A 151 18.91 -27.96 12.21
CA LEU A 151 17.88 -28.73 11.53
C LEU A 151 18.18 -28.91 10.03
N GLU A 152 18.80 -27.91 9.42
CA GLU A 152 19.15 -27.90 7.99
C GLU A 152 20.38 -27.02 7.75
N GLU A 153 21.33 -27.53 6.97
CA GLU A 153 22.54 -26.80 6.58
C GLU A 153 22.34 -26.07 5.25
N GLY A 154 22.99 -24.91 5.09
CA GLY A 154 23.11 -24.25 3.79
C GLY A 154 21.80 -23.68 3.24
N VAL A 155 20.99 -23.07 4.10
CA VAL A 155 19.75 -22.37 3.72
C VAL A 155 20.01 -20.91 3.33
N GLY A 156 19.05 -20.31 2.63
CA GLY A 156 19.07 -18.90 2.26
C GLY A 156 19.96 -18.59 1.04
N PRO A 157 20.10 -17.30 0.68
CA PRO A 157 20.87 -16.88 -0.49
C PRO A 157 22.36 -17.22 -0.30
N GLY A 158 22.93 -17.94 -1.26
CA GLY A 158 24.33 -18.36 -1.22
C GLY A 158 24.65 -19.41 -0.16
N ASN A 159 23.64 -20.12 0.37
CA ASN A 159 23.78 -21.17 1.37
C ASN A 159 24.56 -20.68 2.62
N ALA A 160 24.43 -19.40 2.97
CA ALA A 160 25.24 -18.75 3.99
C ALA A 160 24.73 -18.98 5.43
N TYR A 161 23.55 -19.57 5.59
CA TYR A 161 22.85 -19.72 6.86
C TYR A 161 22.52 -21.18 7.12
N ASN A 162 22.35 -21.52 8.40
CA ASN A 162 21.77 -22.77 8.85
C ASN A 162 20.43 -22.50 9.51
N LEU A 163 19.48 -23.43 9.36
CA LEU A 163 18.24 -23.40 10.12
C LEU A 163 18.48 -24.06 11.48
N CYS A 164 18.29 -23.29 12.54
CA CYS A 164 18.58 -23.69 13.90
C CYS A 164 17.33 -23.60 14.78
N ARG A 165 17.30 -24.40 15.84
CA ARG A 165 16.34 -24.26 16.95
C ARG A 165 17.07 -24.16 18.28
N THR A 166 16.50 -23.40 19.22
CA THR A 166 16.99 -23.37 20.60
C THR A 166 16.79 -24.71 21.29
N CYS A 167 17.79 -25.17 22.07
CA CYS A 167 17.71 -26.44 22.78
C CYS A 167 16.74 -26.35 23.98
N GLU A 168 15.89 -27.37 24.15
CA GLU A 168 15.02 -27.55 25.32
C GLU A 168 15.82 -28.06 26.51
N ASP A 169 16.72 -27.24 27.06
CA ASP A 169 17.37 -27.60 28.31
C ASP A 169 16.42 -27.23 29.47
N GLY A 170 15.35 -28.04 29.63
CA GLY A 170 14.52 -28.21 30.84
C GLY A 170 13.84 -26.98 31.43
N SER A 171 13.91 -25.83 30.78
CA SER A 171 13.17 -24.62 31.13
C SER A 171 12.08 -24.42 30.10
N ASP A 172 10.89 -24.03 30.53
CA ASP A 172 9.70 -23.64 29.74
C ASP A 172 10.01 -22.43 28.81
N LYS A 173 11.07 -22.52 28.02
CA LYS A 173 11.46 -21.55 27.03
C LYS A 173 10.78 -21.93 25.73
N ASP A 174 10.04 -20.99 25.18
CA ASP A 174 9.42 -21.13 23.86
C ASP A 174 10.46 -21.62 22.84
N ILE A 175 10.18 -22.74 22.18
CA ILE A 175 11.03 -23.29 21.12
C ILE A 175 11.05 -22.28 19.98
N SER A 176 12.15 -21.55 19.85
CA SER A 176 12.35 -20.63 18.74
C SER A 176 13.11 -21.34 17.61
N VAL A 177 12.62 -21.15 16.38
CA VAL A 177 13.24 -21.68 15.16
C VAL A 177 13.58 -20.51 14.25
N GLY A 178 14.79 -20.51 13.68
CA GLY A 178 15.23 -19.41 12.83
C GLY A 178 16.58 -19.66 12.17
N TRP A 179 16.92 -18.80 11.24
CA TRP A 179 18.19 -18.83 10.49
C TRP A 179 19.31 -18.21 11.31
N PHE A 180 20.48 -18.81 11.24
CA PHE A 180 21.69 -18.31 11.88
C PHE A 180 22.90 -18.47 10.94
N PRO A 181 23.82 -17.48 10.86
CA PRO A 181 24.93 -17.54 9.91
C PRO A 181 25.90 -18.66 10.25
N MET A 182 26.34 -19.41 9.25
CA MET A 182 27.31 -20.51 9.45
C MET A 182 28.62 -20.03 10.07
N THR A 183 29.04 -18.80 9.75
CA THR A 183 30.27 -18.18 10.27
C THR A 183 30.25 -17.93 11.77
N CYS A 184 29.07 -17.93 12.39
CA CYS A 184 28.85 -17.65 13.80
C CYS A 184 28.62 -18.93 14.62
N LEU A 185 28.64 -20.09 13.99
CA LEU A 185 28.39 -21.38 14.61
C LEU A 185 29.67 -22.21 14.66
N GLU A 186 29.90 -22.87 15.79
CA GLU A 186 30.97 -23.85 15.97
C GLU A 186 30.36 -25.23 16.19
N LYS A 187 30.70 -26.18 15.33
CA LYS A 187 30.16 -27.54 15.38
C LYS A 187 30.72 -28.28 16.59
N LEU A 188 29.83 -28.80 17.44
CA LEU A 188 30.23 -29.61 18.59
C LEU A 188 30.56 -31.05 18.13
N PRO A 189 31.59 -31.68 18.72
CA PRO A 189 31.99 -33.05 18.41
C PRO A 189 30.96 -34.09 18.86
#